data_AF-A0A7C7PWD0-F1
#
_entry.id   AF-A0A7C7PWD0-F1
#
_cell.length_a   1.000
_cell.length_b   1.000
_cell.length_c   1.000
_cell.angle_alpha   90.00
_cell.angle_beta   90.00
_cell.angle_gamma   90.00
#
_symmetry.space_group_name_H-M   'P 1'
#
loop_
_entity.id
_entity.type
_entity.pdbx_description
1 polymer ?
#
loop_
_entity_poly.entity_id
_entity_poly.type
_entity_poly.pdbx_seq_one_letter_code
_entity_poly.pdbx_strand_id
1 'polypeptide(L)'
;MAIVPRPVPGSYDEALFDFIAESEGFVPRVYTDHRGIPTLGLGYALFVDAPGWPDRGGLDADLAAIGVTLTEPDRRLLDKLRRALVSGAPAEAKALVPPFSFREDSGQRNALSFLISREQGRRLFERIRPEYEQVLQRRLGGDLMQGLAGSQELMVLFSLCYNSPALIGPGLSAALREGSRERAWYEIRFGSNRERHKGLQNRRDKEAEVFGTLNAQPSAEERQALSALINERRDRMTRYLEDVGLRSSEIESVFAGLETEGGDTRLA
;
A
#
# COMPACT_ATOMS: atom_id res chain seq x y z
N MET A 1 24.93 -5.94 -6.16
CA MET A 1 24.89 -7.14 -5.29
C MET A 1 23.44 -7.57 -5.15
N ALA A 2 23.11 -8.83 -4.88
CA ALA A 2 21.70 -9.22 -4.77
C ALA A 2 21.05 -8.64 -3.49
N ILE A 3 19.77 -8.26 -3.58
CA ILE A 3 18.94 -7.98 -2.41
C ILE A 3 18.74 -9.31 -1.67
N VAL A 4 19.15 -9.37 -0.41
CA VAL A 4 18.90 -10.52 0.46
C VAL A 4 17.53 -10.33 1.11
N PRO A 5 16.54 -11.19 0.79
CA PRO A 5 15.20 -11.06 1.35
C PRO A 5 15.21 -11.31 2.86
N ARG A 6 14.47 -10.52 3.61
CA ARG A 6 14.26 -10.76 5.05
C ARG A 6 12.91 -11.44 5.24
N PRO A 7 12.88 -12.71 5.71
CA PRO A 7 11.63 -13.41 5.93
C PRO A 7 10.73 -12.65 6.91
N VAL A 8 9.44 -12.63 6.62
CA VAL A 8 8.43 -12.20 7.59
C VAL A 8 8.38 -13.23 8.74
N PRO A 9 8.40 -12.80 10.01
CA PRO A 9 8.16 -13.70 11.13
C PRO A 9 6.71 -14.22 11.10
N GLY A 10 6.52 -15.54 11.20
CA GLY A 10 5.20 -16.15 11.24
C GLY A 10 4.52 -16.28 9.87
N SER A 11 3.20 -16.04 9.81
CA SER A 11 2.42 -16.14 8.58
C SER A 11 2.60 -14.88 7.73
N TYR A 12 3.10 -15.04 6.50
CA TYR A 12 3.22 -13.94 5.54
C TYR A 12 1.85 -13.30 5.26
N ASP A 13 0.80 -14.11 5.14
CA ASP A 13 -0.54 -13.63 4.77
C ASP A 13 -1.14 -12.77 5.89
N GLU A 14 -0.92 -13.16 7.15
CA GLU A 14 -1.36 -12.41 8.32
C GLU A 14 -0.59 -11.09 8.44
N ALA A 15 0.74 -11.14 8.34
CA ALA A 15 1.58 -9.96 8.41
C ALA A 15 1.29 -8.97 7.27
N LEU A 16 1.07 -9.47 6.04
CA LEU A 16 0.69 -8.62 4.91
C LEU A 16 -0.65 -7.95 5.17
N PHE A 17 -1.66 -8.71 5.61
CA PHE A 17 -2.96 -8.14 5.94
C PHE A 17 -2.84 -7.04 7.01
N ASP A 18 -2.11 -7.30 8.08
CA ASP A 18 -1.92 -6.34 9.17
C ASP A 18 -1.13 -5.10 8.72
N PHE A 19 -0.11 -5.29 7.89
CA PHE A 19 0.68 -4.19 7.34
C PHE A 19 -0.18 -3.26 6.47
N ILE A 20 -1.03 -3.82 5.61
CA ILE A 20 -1.98 -3.03 4.80
C ILE A 20 -3.06 -2.40 5.69
N ALA A 21 -3.61 -3.14 6.66
CA ALA A 21 -4.63 -2.68 7.60
C ALA A 21 -4.20 -1.46 8.42
N GLU A 22 -2.93 -1.39 8.81
CA GLU A 22 -2.41 -0.25 9.55
C GLU A 22 -2.35 1.03 8.73
N SER A 23 -2.18 0.92 7.40
CA SER A 23 -2.06 2.07 6.50
C SER A 23 -3.37 2.48 5.83
N GLU A 24 -4.23 1.53 5.45
CA GLU A 24 -5.51 1.78 4.77
C GLU A 24 -6.67 1.90 5.77
N GLY A 25 -6.55 1.28 6.94
CA GLY A 25 -7.63 1.14 7.91
C GLY A 25 -8.63 0.06 7.52
N PHE A 26 -8.93 -0.85 8.46
CA PHE A 26 -10.00 -1.83 8.28
C PHE A 26 -11.36 -1.21 8.65
N VAL A 27 -12.38 -1.40 7.80
CA VAL A 27 -13.76 -0.96 8.07
C VAL A 27 -14.73 -2.14 7.99
N PRO A 28 -15.43 -2.50 9.09
CA PRO A 28 -16.30 -3.68 9.13
C PRO A 28 -17.63 -3.51 8.39
N ARG A 29 -17.94 -2.28 7.93
CA ARG A 29 -19.15 -1.94 7.18
C ARG A 29 -18.82 -1.52 5.75
N VAL A 30 -19.83 -1.47 4.90
CA VAL A 30 -19.68 -0.81 3.60
C VAL A 30 -19.59 0.71 3.79
N TYR A 31 -18.64 1.32 3.11
CA TYR A 31 -18.41 2.77 3.12
C TYR A 31 -18.19 3.28 1.70
N THR A 32 -18.40 4.58 1.52
CA THR A 32 -18.11 5.23 0.24
C THR A 32 -16.70 5.80 0.23
N ASP A 33 -15.93 5.49 -0.81
CA ASP A 33 -14.59 6.08 -1.02
C ASP A 33 -14.66 7.52 -1.55
N HIS A 34 -13.49 8.13 -1.81
CA HIS A 34 -13.42 9.51 -2.32
C HIS A 34 -14.11 9.69 -3.70
N ARG A 35 -14.22 8.63 -4.50
CA ARG A 35 -14.85 8.63 -5.83
C ARG A 35 -16.35 8.35 -5.80
N GLY A 36 -16.89 7.86 -4.69
CA GLY A 36 -18.30 7.46 -4.62
C GLY A 36 -18.51 5.95 -4.67
N ILE A 37 -17.45 5.16 -4.71
CA ILE A 37 -17.51 3.71 -4.87
C ILE A 37 -17.76 3.06 -3.49
N PRO A 38 -18.76 2.17 -3.37
CA PRO A 38 -18.95 1.36 -2.19
C PRO A 38 -17.81 0.35 -2.02
N THR A 39 -17.20 0.38 -0.85
CA THR A 39 -16.00 -0.37 -0.50
C THR A 39 -16.19 -1.01 0.87
N LEU A 40 -15.56 -2.17 1.09
CA LEU A 40 -15.70 -2.97 2.31
C LEU A 40 -14.34 -3.44 2.83
N GLY A 41 -14.22 -3.56 4.15
CA GLY A 41 -13.06 -4.16 4.79
C GLY A 41 -11.82 -3.33 4.56
N LEU A 42 -10.86 -3.92 3.84
CA LEU A 42 -9.57 -3.32 3.56
C LEU A 42 -9.47 -2.89 2.11
N GLY A 43 -10.38 -2.04 1.62
CA GLY A 43 -10.34 -1.53 0.24
C GLY A 43 -10.96 -2.44 -0.83
N TYR A 44 -11.74 -3.44 -0.47
CA TYR A 44 -12.46 -4.28 -1.43
C TYR A 44 -13.62 -3.48 -2.05
N ALA A 45 -13.45 -3.01 -3.29
CA ALA A 45 -14.51 -2.32 -4.03
C ALA A 45 -15.59 -3.30 -4.50
N LEU A 46 -16.86 -2.98 -4.22
CA LEU A 46 -18.02 -3.81 -4.58
C LEU A 46 -18.34 -3.71 -6.08
N PHE A 47 -17.99 -2.59 -6.71
CA PHE A 47 -18.09 -2.36 -8.14
C PHE A 47 -16.68 -2.08 -8.70
N VAL A 48 -16.41 -2.54 -9.93
CA VAL A 48 -15.11 -2.29 -10.58
C VAL A 48 -15.10 -0.98 -11.36
N ASP A 49 -13.95 -0.34 -11.40
CA ASP A 49 -13.69 0.88 -12.19
C ASP A 49 -13.53 0.52 -13.67
N ALA A 50 -14.67 0.41 -14.36
CA ALA A 50 -14.79 0.18 -15.79
C ALA A 50 -15.99 0.97 -16.35
N PRO A 51 -16.06 1.23 -17.68
CA PRO A 51 -17.22 1.89 -18.26
C PRO A 51 -18.51 1.17 -17.86
N GLY A 52 -19.36 1.83 -17.07
CA GLY A 52 -20.62 1.28 -16.58
C GLY A 52 -20.59 0.59 -15.21
N TRP A 53 -19.52 0.74 -14.40
CA TRP A 53 -19.40 0.27 -13.01
C TRP A 53 -20.07 -1.10 -12.76
N PRO A 54 -19.70 -2.15 -13.53
CA PRO A 54 -20.31 -3.45 -13.37
C PRO A 54 -19.96 -4.01 -11.99
N ASP A 55 -20.70 -5.04 -11.57
CA ASP A 55 -20.32 -5.77 -10.38
C ASP A 55 -18.90 -6.26 -10.50
N ARG A 56 -18.20 -6.27 -9.38
CA ARG A 56 -17.07 -7.16 -9.28
C ARG A 56 -17.58 -8.56 -9.63
N GLY A 57 -17.07 -9.10 -10.74
CA GLY A 57 -17.46 -10.44 -11.20
C GLY A 57 -17.26 -11.41 -10.05
N GLY A 58 -18.35 -12.00 -9.55
CA GLY A 58 -18.31 -12.88 -8.38
C GLY A 58 -18.58 -12.23 -7.03
N LEU A 59 -19.07 -10.97 -6.93
CA LEU A 59 -19.41 -10.32 -5.64
C LEU A 59 -20.23 -11.23 -4.71
N ASP A 60 -21.30 -11.85 -5.22
CA ASP A 60 -22.12 -12.79 -4.45
C ASP A 60 -21.32 -14.00 -3.95
N ALA A 61 -20.42 -14.54 -4.78
CA ALA A 61 -19.57 -15.68 -4.42
C ALA A 61 -18.47 -15.29 -3.42
N ASP A 62 -17.92 -14.08 -3.55
CA ASP A 62 -16.91 -13.52 -2.65
C ASP A 62 -17.51 -13.29 -1.25
N LEU A 63 -18.70 -12.68 -1.19
CA LEU A 63 -19.45 -12.50 0.06
C LEU A 63 -19.89 -13.84 0.67
N ALA A 64 -20.41 -14.76 -0.14
CA ALA A 64 -20.82 -16.08 0.35
C ALA A 64 -19.64 -16.86 0.95
N ALA A 65 -18.45 -16.78 0.37
CA ALA A 65 -17.25 -17.47 0.87
C ALA A 65 -16.78 -16.95 2.24
N ILE A 66 -17.11 -15.72 2.59
CA ILE A 66 -16.87 -15.19 3.94
C ILE A 66 -18.07 -15.38 4.88
N GLY A 67 -19.14 -16.03 4.42
CA GLY A 67 -20.35 -16.30 5.20
C GLY A 67 -21.35 -15.14 5.20
N VAL A 68 -21.26 -14.21 4.26
CA VAL A 68 -22.21 -13.11 4.08
C VAL A 68 -23.19 -13.46 2.96
N THR A 69 -24.49 -13.36 3.25
CA THR A 69 -25.55 -13.52 2.24
C THR A 69 -26.27 -12.21 2.06
N LEU A 70 -26.33 -11.71 0.83
CA LEU A 70 -27.08 -10.49 0.51
C LEU A 70 -28.58 -10.73 0.61
N THR A 71 -29.25 -9.91 1.41
CA THR A 71 -30.70 -9.89 1.48
C THR A 71 -31.30 -9.16 0.28
N GLU A 72 -32.60 -9.33 0.05
CA GLU A 72 -33.30 -8.60 -1.00
C GLU A 72 -33.24 -7.06 -0.84
N PRO A 73 -33.38 -6.48 0.38
CA PRO A 73 -33.06 -5.07 0.62
C PRO A 73 -31.63 -4.66 0.22
N ASP A 74 -30.63 -5.48 0.53
CA ASP A 74 -29.24 -5.20 0.17
C ASP A 74 -29.06 -5.11 -1.34
N ARG A 75 -29.62 -6.08 -2.07
CA ARG A 75 -29.59 -6.12 -3.55
C ARG A 75 -30.22 -4.87 -4.14
N ARG A 76 -31.39 -4.46 -3.64
CA ARG A 76 -32.04 -3.22 -4.08
C ARG A 76 -31.20 -1.97 -3.81
N LEU A 77 -30.47 -1.92 -2.70
CA LEU A 77 -29.57 -0.80 -2.42
C LEU A 77 -28.37 -0.80 -3.38
N LEU A 78 -27.74 -1.94 -3.61
CA LEU A 78 -26.65 -2.10 -4.58
C LEU A 78 -27.08 -1.70 -5.99
N ASP A 79 -28.30 -2.04 -6.41
CA ASP A 79 -28.85 -1.61 -7.71
C ASP A 79 -29.09 -0.10 -7.80
N LYS A 80 -29.47 0.55 -6.70
CA LYS A 80 -29.57 2.02 -6.65
C LYS A 80 -28.21 2.67 -6.75
N LEU A 81 -27.23 2.16 -5.99
CA LEU A 81 -25.84 2.63 -6.04
C LEU A 81 -25.26 2.50 -7.45
N ARG A 82 -25.42 1.34 -8.09
CA ARG A 82 -24.98 1.13 -9.48
C ARG A 82 -25.61 2.13 -10.43
N ARG A 83 -26.94 2.30 -10.39
CA ARG A 83 -27.65 3.24 -11.28
C ARG A 83 -27.14 4.67 -11.12
N ALA A 84 -26.92 5.13 -9.88
CA ALA A 84 -26.37 6.44 -9.60
C ALA A 84 -24.94 6.61 -10.15
N LEU A 85 -24.09 5.59 -10.03
CA LEU A 85 -22.72 5.64 -10.55
C LEU A 85 -22.69 5.60 -12.08
N VAL A 86 -23.52 4.76 -12.71
CA VAL A 86 -23.63 4.65 -14.19
C VAL A 86 -24.21 5.92 -14.81
N SER A 87 -25.13 6.60 -14.14
CA SER A 87 -25.70 7.87 -14.61
C SER A 87 -24.76 9.08 -14.42
N GLY A 88 -23.58 8.88 -13.84
CA GLY A 88 -22.64 9.97 -13.55
C GLY A 88 -23.07 10.84 -12.37
N ALA A 89 -23.85 10.30 -11.42
CA ALA A 89 -24.34 10.98 -10.23
C ALA A 89 -23.66 10.45 -8.93
N PRO A 90 -22.34 10.60 -8.74
CA PRO A 90 -21.63 10.08 -7.58
C PRO A 90 -22.07 10.73 -6.25
N ALA A 91 -22.64 11.93 -6.30
CA ALA A 91 -23.21 12.58 -5.11
C ALA A 91 -24.43 11.80 -4.57
N GLU A 92 -25.26 11.24 -5.44
CA GLU A 92 -26.39 10.39 -5.05
C GLU A 92 -25.90 9.09 -4.43
N ALA A 93 -24.87 8.46 -5.01
CA ALA A 93 -24.26 7.26 -4.43
C ALA A 93 -23.68 7.54 -3.03
N LYS A 94 -22.97 8.67 -2.86
CA LYS A 94 -22.43 9.12 -1.56
C LYS A 94 -23.51 9.37 -0.50
N ALA A 95 -24.73 9.75 -0.91
CA ALA A 95 -25.84 9.95 0.01
C ALA A 95 -26.44 8.62 0.51
N LEU A 96 -26.29 7.54 -0.25
CA LEU A 96 -26.85 6.22 0.06
C LEU A 96 -25.98 5.39 1.02
N VAL A 97 -24.66 5.61 0.99
CA VAL A 97 -23.69 4.88 1.84
C VAL A 97 -22.78 5.90 2.53
N PRO A 98 -22.70 5.92 3.88
CA PRO A 98 -21.87 6.87 4.59
C PRO A 98 -20.38 6.75 4.22
N PRO A 99 -19.65 7.88 4.13
CA PRO A 99 -18.25 7.88 3.73
C PRO A 99 -17.38 7.09 4.71
N PHE A 100 -16.16 6.79 4.26
CA PHE A 100 -15.09 6.27 5.12
C PHE A 100 -14.95 7.12 6.39
N SER A 101 -14.80 6.46 7.52
CA SER A 101 -14.49 7.08 8.80
C SER A 101 -13.52 6.16 9.50
N PHE A 102 -12.33 6.68 9.81
CA PHE A 102 -11.26 5.90 10.42
C PHE A 102 -11.72 5.36 11.79
N ARG A 103 -11.55 4.05 12.02
CA ARG A 103 -11.95 3.34 13.27
C ARG A 103 -13.46 3.40 13.60
N GLU A 104 -14.32 3.62 12.61
CA GLU A 104 -15.76 3.51 12.79
C GLU A 104 -16.20 2.04 12.67
N ASP A 105 -16.17 1.35 13.80
CA ASP A 105 -16.49 -0.09 13.87
C ASP A 105 -18.00 -0.35 14.10
N SER A 106 -18.82 0.70 14.25
CA SER A 106 -20.23 0.54 14.60
C SER A 106 -21.13 0.30 13.38
N GLY A 107 -22.12 -0.57 13.55
CA GLY A 107 -23.18 -0.79 12.57
C GLY A 107 -24.15 0.38 12.41
N GLN A 108 -24.03 1.44 13.23
CA GLN A 108 -24.97 2.58 13.21
C GLN A 108 -24.95 3.33 11.88
N ARG A 109 -23.83 3.29 11.16
CA ARG A 109 -23.64 3.90 9.85
C ARG A 109 -23.64 2.88 8.72
N ASN A 110 -24.09 1.65 8.98
CA ASN A 110 -24.11 0.61 7.96
C ASN A 110 -25.41 0.68 7.15
N ALA A 111 -25.26 0.81 5.84
CA ALA A 111 -26.40 0.87 4.94
C ALA A 111 -26.86 -0.52 4.49
N LEU A 112 -25.98 -1.53 4.59
CA LEU A 112 -26.30 -2.94 4.32
C LEU A 112 -26.58 -3.70 5.62
N SER A 113 -27.22 -4.86 5.49
CA SER A 113 -27.69 -5.66 6.62
C SER A 113 -26.59 -6.40 7.40
N PHE A 114 -25.34 -6.34 6.96
CA PHE A 114 -24.24 -7.15 7.49
C PHE A 114 -23.01 -6.32 7.85
N LEU A 115 -22.32 -6.74 8.91
CA LEU A 115 -20.96 -6.33 9.21
C LEU A 115 -20.02 -7.53 8.98
N ILE A 116 -18.75 -7.24 8.73
CA ILE A 116 -17.71 -8.26 8.63
C ILE A 116 -16.75 -8.17 9.81
N SER A 117 -16.32 -9.32 10.30
CA SER A 117 -15.19 -9.41 11.24
C SER A 117 -13.87 -9.12 10.52
N ARG A 118 -12.81 -8.83 11.28
CA ARG A 118 -11.45 -8.68 10.74
C ARG A 118 -11.02 -9.91 9.94
N GLU A 119 -11.36 -11.10 10.42
CA GLU A 119 -11.06 -12.38 9.75
C GLU A 119 -11.83 -12.56 8.44
N GLN A 120 -13.10 -12.12 8.38
CA GLN A 120 -13.84 -12.07 7.12
C GLN A 120 -13.21 -11.03 6.16
N GLY A 121 -12.74 -9.90 6.68
CA GLY A 121 -12.00 -8.89 5.93
C GLY A 121 -10.71 -9.43 5.32
N ARG A 122 -9.95 -10.21 6.08
CA ARG A 122 -8.73 -10.89 5.60
C ARG A 122 -9.03 -11.84 4.45
N ARG A 123 -10.06 -12.67 4.59
CA ARG A 123 -10.50 -13.57 3.52
C ARG A 123 -10.96 -12.82 2.26
N LEU A 124 -11.58 -11.64 2.38
CA LEU A 124 -11.88 -10.80 1.21
C LEU A 124 -10.61 -10.22 0.57
N PHE A 125 -9.68 -9.73 1.38
CA PHE A 125 -8.39 -9.21 0.91
C PHE A 125 -7.60 -10.27 0.14
N GLU A 126 -7.58 -11.51 0.62
CA GLU A 126 -6.94 -12.65 -0.05
C GLU A 126 -7.52 -12.93 -1.44
N ARG A 127 -8.78 -12.60 -1.70
CA ARG A 127 -9.41 -12.81 -3.02
C ARG A 127 -8.96 -11.79 -4.07
N ILE A 128 -8.67 -10.56 -3.65
CA ILE A 128 -8.21 -9.50 -4.57
C ILE A 128 -6.69 -9.47 -4.69
N ARG A 129 -5.97 -10.04 -3.73
CA ARG A 129 -4.51 -10.12 -3.72
C ARG A 129 -3.89 -10.62 -5.04
N PRO A 130 -4.40 -11.69 -5.69
CA PRO A 130 -3.84 -12.16 -6.97
C PRO A 130 -3.80 -11.09 -8.07
N GLU A 131 -4.74 -10.13 -8.09
CA GLU A 131 -4.76 -9.04 -9.08
C GLU A 131 -3.51 -8.13 -8.91
N TYR A 132 -3.14 -7.82 -7.68
CA TYR A 132 -1.96 -7.01 -7.36
C TYR A 132 -0.65 -7.79 -7.54
N GLU A 133 -0.64 -9.07 -7.18
CA GLU A 133 0.53 -9.94 -7.41
C GLU A 133 0.83 -10.10 -8.91
N GLN A 134 -0.20 -10.19 -9.76
CA GLN A 134 -0.02 -10.19 -11.22
C GLN A 134 0.56 -8.87 -11.73
N VAL A 135 0.16 -7.73 -11.15
CA VAL A 135 0.77 -6.42 -11.48
C VAL A 135 2.25 -6.42 -11.11
N LEU A 136 2.59 -6.86 -9.91
CA LEU A 136 3.98 -6.96 -9.46
C LEU A 136 4.79 -7.89 -10.36
N GLN A 137 4.27 -9.09 -10.65
CA GLN A 137 4.93 -10.06 -11.53
C GLN A 137 5.20 -9.49 -12.93
N ARG A 138 4.26 -8.74 -13.51
CA ARG A 138 4.47 -8.08 -14.80
C ARG A 138 5.58 -7.01 -14.76
N ARG A 139 5.72 -6.29 -13.65
CA ARG A 139 6.69 -5.18 -13.53
C ARG A 139 8.08 -5.64 -13.12
N LEU A 140 8.14 -6.65 -12.27
CA LEU A 140 9.37 -7.14 -11.63
C LEU A 140 9.93 -8.39 -12.32
N GLY A 141 9.08 -9.19 -12.97
CA GLY A 141 9.44 -10.51 -13.49
C GLY A 141 9.20 -11.63 -12.49
N GLY A 142 9.01 -12.86 -12.99
CA GLY A 142 8.73 -14.04 -12.17
C GLY A 142 9.86 -14.40 -11.20
N ASP A 143 11.10 -14.41 -11.67
CA ASP A 143 12.26 -14.82 -10.87
C ASP A 143 12.47 -13.90 -9.66
N LEU A 144 12.36 -12.58 -9.85
CA LEU A 144 12.48 -11.61 -8.77
C LEU A 144 11.32 -11.75 -7.77
N MET A 145 10.09 -11.94 -8.25
CA MET A 145 8.94 -12.20 -7.38
C MET A 145 9.14 -13.46 -6.53
N GLN A 146 9.63 -14.55 -7.15
CA GLN A 146 9.90 -15.79 -6.45
C GLN A 146 11.03 -15.64 -5.43
N GLY A 147 12.09 -14.91 -5.78
CA GLY A 147 13.20 -14.63 -4.87
C GLY A 147 12.81 -13.83 -3.63
N LEU A 148 11.77 -13.00 -3.71
CA LEU A 148 11.25 -12.19 -2.60
C LEU A 148 10.04 -12.84 -1.89
N ALA A 149 9.61 -14.03 -2.29
CA ALA A 149 8.43 -14.66 -1.73
C ALA A 149 8.54 -14.83 -0.21
N GLY A 150 7.50 -14.42 0.53
CA GLY A 150 7.48 -14.51 1.99
C GLY A 150 8.33 -13.46 2.72
N SER A 151 8.90 -12.48 2.01
CA SER A 151 9.80 -11.49 2.58
C SER A 151 9.13 -10.15 2.92
N GLN A 152 9.74 -9.40 3.85
CA GLN A 152 9.33 -8.05 4.18
C GLN A 152 9.41 -7.11 2.97
N GLU A 153 10.37 -7.34 2.07
CA GLU A 153 10.51 -6.57 0.84
C GLU A 153 9.30 -6.77 -0.08
N LEU A 154 8.86 -8.02 -0.31
CA LEU A 154 7.66 -8.25 -1.12
C LEU A 154 6.41 -7.68 -0.46
N MET A 155 6.31 -7.73 0.88
CA MET A 155 5.22 -7.10 1.63
C MET A 155 5.16 -5.58 1.40
N VAL A 156 6.31 -4.90 1.43
CA VAL A 156 6.40 -3.46 1.13
C VAL A 156 6.02 -3.20 -0.33
N LEU A 157 6.57 -3.95 -1.28
CA LEU A 157 6.24 -3.79 -2.71
C LEU A 157 4.75 -4.02 -2.97
N PHE A 158 4.14 -4.97 -2.28
CA PHE A 158 2.69 -5.15 -2.30
C PHE A 158 1.97 -3.91 -1.78
N SER A 159 2.36 -3.33 -0.64
CA SER A 159 1.75 -2.09 -0.14
C SER A 159 1.84 -0.92 -1.11
N LEU A 160 2.98 -0.74 -1.78
CA LEU A 160 3.13 0.28 -2.83
C LEU A 160 2.13 0.03 -3.96
N CYS A 161 2.10 -1.21 -4.47
CA CYS A 161 1.23 -1.59 -5.57
C CYS A 161 -0.26 -1.50 -5.18
N TYR A 162 -0.59 -1.82 -3.93
CA TYR A 162 -1.92 -1.74 -3.37
C TYR A 162 -2.42 -0.30 -3.31
N ASN A 163 -1.57 0.62 -2.84
CA ASN A 163 -1.87 2.03 -2.84
C ASN A 163 -2.01 2.60 -4.26
N SER A 164 -1.06 2.26 -5.14
CA SER A 164 -1.14 2.59 -6.55
C SER A 164 -0.14 1.76 -7.37
N PRO A 165 -0.60 0.99 -8.37
CA PRO A 165 0.27 0.25 -9.29
C PRO A 165 1.38 1.08 -9.95
N ALA A 166 1.16 2.39 -10.12
CA ALA A 166 2.14 3.29 -10.72
C ALA A 166 3.38 3.53 -9.84
N LEU A 167 3.30 3.26 -8.53
CA LEU A 167 4.42 3.40 -7.60
C LEU A 167 5.49 2.34 -7.79
N ILE A 168 5.15 1.21 -8.41
CA ILE A 168 6.14 0.25 -8.93
C ILE A 168 6.70 0.81 -10.25
N GLY A 169 7.43 1.92 -10.15
CA GLY A 169 7.92 2.69 -11.28
C GLY A 169 9.18 2.08 -11.92
N PRO A 170 9.63 2.64 -13.06
CA PRO A 170 10.86 2.21 -13.73
C PRO A 170 12.10 2.28 -12.84
N GLY A 171 12.25 3.34 -12.03
CA GLY A 171 13.39 3.54 -11.12
C GLY A 171 13.47 2.44 -10.06
N LEU A 172 12.37 2.22 -9.33
CA LEU A 172 12.28 1.15 -8.33
C LEU A 172 12.51 -0.23 -8.97
N SER A 173 11.87 -0.50 -10.11
CA SER A 173 12.01 -1.79 -10.79
C SER A 173 13.44 -2.04 -11.28
N ALA A 174 14.12 -1.00 -11.78
CA ALA A 174 15.53 -1.10 -12.18
C ALA A 174 16.43 -1.37 -10.97
N ALA A 175 16.27 -0.60 -9.87
CA ALA A 175 17.03 -0.79 -8.66
C ALA A 175 16.89 -2.21 -8.09
N LEU A 176 15.67 -2.77 -8.07
CA LEU A 176 15.44 -4.14 -7.62
C LEU A 176 16.12 -5.19 -8.51
N ARG A 177 16.08 -5.02 -9.84
CA ARG A 177 16.74 -5.95 -10.79
C ARG A 177 18.27 -5.89 -10.71
N GLU A 178 18.82 -4.70 -10.49
CA GLU A 178 20.25 -4.47 -10.29
C GLU A 178 20.72 -4.91 -8.89
N GLY A 179 19.76 -5.16 -7.99
CA GLY A 179 20.00 -5.48 -6.59
C GLY A 179 20.52 -4.29 -5.75
N SER A 180 20.34 -3.07 -6.26
CA SER A 180 20.65 -1.82 -5.57
C SER A 180 19.60 -1.50 -4.51
N ARG A 181 19.76 -2.09 -3.32
CA ARG A 181 18.83 -1.95 -2.21
C ARG A 181 18.66 -0.50 -1.75
N GLU A 182 19.76 0.24 -1.68
CA GLU A 182 19.82 1.64 -1.29
C GLU A 182 19.02 2.53 -2.27
N ARG A 183 19.09 2.23 -3.57
CA ARG A 183 18.31 2.93 -4.60
C ARG A 183 16.84 2.54 -4.54
N ALA A 184 16.52 1.27 -4.31
CA ALA A 184 15.13 0.83 -4.13
C ALA A 184 14.50 1.52 -2.92
N TRP A 185 15.21 1.55 -1.78
CA TRP A 185 14.81 2.29 -0.58
C TRP A 185 14.58 3.78 -0.87
N TYR A 186 15.47 4.43 -1.63
CA TYR A 186 15.32 5.83 -1.99
C TYR A 186 14.05 6.07 -2.83
N GLU A 187 13.78 5.23 -3.81
CA GLU A 187 12.58 5.32 -4.65
C GLU A 187 11.30 5.11 -3.82
N ILE A 188 11.33 4.18 -2.84
CA ILE A 188 10.24 3.95 -1.90
C ILE A 188 10.01 5.19 -1.03
N ARG A 189 11.04 5.74 -0.42
CA ARG A 189 10.91 6.81 0.58
C ARG A 189 10.63 8.19 -0.02
N PHE A 190 11.27 8.49 -1.14
CA PHE A 190 11.28 9.83 -1.76
C PHE A 190 10.66 9.86 -3.16
N GLY A 191 10.77 8.77 -3.92
CA GLY A 191 10.26 8.69 -5.30
C GLY A 191 8.74 8.49 -5.40
N SER A 192 8.10 8.03 -4.34
CA SER A 192 6.71 7.56 -4.32
C SER A 192 5.67 8.57 -3.79
N ASN A 193 6.11 9.74 -3.30
CA ASN A 193 5.23 10.81 -2.80
C ASN A 193 5.49 12.12 -3.58
N ARG A 194 5.02 12.12 -4.82
CA ARG A 194 5.25 13.21 -5.79
C ARG A 194 4.68 14.55 -5.34
N GLU A 195 3.55 14.52 -4.65
CA GLU A 195 2.83 15.69 -4.15
C GLU A 195 3.35 16.21 -2.80
N ARG A 196 4.37 15.57 -2.22
CA ARG A 196 4.97 15.96 -0.93
C ARG A 196 3.94 15.99 0.21
N HIS A 197 2.92 15.15 0.14
CA HIS A 197 1.88 15.10 1.16
C HIS A 197 2.44 14.48 2.45
N LYS A 198 2.35 15.22 3.57
CA LYS A 198 2.91 14.79 4.87
C LYS A 198 2.32 13.49 5.39
N GLY A 199 1.00 13.33 5.30
CA GLY A 199 0.35 12.08 5.70
C GLY A 199 0.79 10.88 4.85
N LEU A 200 1.10 11.11 3.57
CA LEU A 200 1.62 10.07 2.69
C LEU A 200 3.09 9.78 3.02
N GLN A 201 3.88 10.79 3.37
CA GLN A 201 5.26 10.60 3.78
C GLN A 201 5.38 9.66 4.97
N ASN A 202 4.52 9.81 5.99
CA ASN A 202 4.55 8.92 7.16
C ASN A 202 4.41 7.43 6.76
N ARG A 203 3.56 7.14 5.76
CA ARG A 203 3.45 5.79 5.20
C ARG A 203 4.72 5.36 4.47
N ARG A 204 5.33 6.25 3.67
CA ARG A 204 6.56 5.95 2.91
C ARG A 204 7.77 5.76 3.80
N ASP A 205 7.86 6.50 4.90
CA ASP A 205 8.90 6.31 5.90
C ASP A 205 8.79 4.93 6.54
N LYS A 206 7.58 4.51 6.93
CA LYS A 206 7.35 3.17 7.50
C LYS A 206 7.64 2.06 6.49
N GLU A 207 7.16 2.19 5.26
CA GLU A 207 7.46 1.23 4.19
C GLU A 207 8.96 1.15 3.91
N ALA A 208 9.66 2.29 3.89
CA ALA A 208 11.10 2.34 3.69
C ALA A 208 11.88 1.77 4.88
N GLU A 209 11.42 1.96 6.12
CA GLU A 209 11.98 1.35 7.32
C GLU A 209 11.83 -0.18 7.28
N VAL A 210 10.63 -0.67 6.97
CA VAL A 210 10.39 -2.11 6.79
C VAL A 210 11.19 -2.65 5.62
N PHE A 211 11.38 -1.91 4.52
CA PHE A 211 12.23 -2.35 3.41
C PHE A 211 13.73 -2.29 3.73
N GLY A 212 14.18 -1.37 4.58
CA GLY A 212 15.57 -1.21 4.98
C GLY A 212 16.50 -0.68 3.88
N THR A 213 17.44 0.17 4.25
CA THR A 213 18.50 0.73 3.38
C THR A 213 19.51 -0.33 2.94
N LEU A 214 19.81 -1.29 3.81
CA LEU A 214 20.88 -2.27 3.69
C LEU A 214 20.39 -3.70 3.97
N ASN A 215 21.12 -4.70 3.46
CA ASN A 215 20.91 -6.09 3.87
C ASN A 215 21.25 -6.26 5.37
N ALA A 216 20.71 -7.30 6.02
CA ALA A 216 20.90 -7.52 7.46
C ALA A 216 22.37 -7.70 7.88
N GLN A 217 23.19 -8.25 6.99
CA GLN A 217 24.65 -8.32 7.12
C GLN A 217 25.28 -7.56 5.96
N PRO A 218 25.38 -6.22 6.03
CA PRO A 218 25.81 -5.44 4.89
C PRO A 218 27.32 -5.52 4.69
N SER A 219 27.71 -5.69 3.44
CA SER A 219 29.08 -5.59 2.96
C SER A 219 29.60 -4.14 3.01
N ALA A 220 30.92 -3.99 2.84
CA ALA A 220 31.54 -2.66 2.74
C ALA A 220 31.06 -1.93 1.49
N GLU A 221 30.85 -2.66 0.39
CA GLU A 221 30.37 -2.12 -0.88
C GLU A 221 28.94 -1.56 -0.75
N GLU A 222 28.04 -2.25 -0.03
CA GLU A 222 26.68 -1.75 0.21
C GLU A 222 26.67 -0.48 1.06
N ARG A 223 27.50 -0.44 2.11
CA ARG A 223 27.67 0.75 2.95
C ARG A 223 28.20 1.93 2.14
N GLN A 224 29.23 1.68 1.31
CA GLN A 224 29.78 2.69 0.41
C GLN A 224 28.75 3.19 -0.61
N ALA A 225 27.93 2.30 -1.18
CA ALA A 225 26.87 2.66 -2.12
C ALA A 225 25.81 3.55 -1.45
N LEU A 226 25.40 3.23 -0.22
CA LEU A 226 24.49 4.06 0.56
C LEU A 226 25.10 5.45 0.84
N SER A 227 26.34 5.51 1.32
CA SER A 227 27.06 6.76 1.58
C SER A 227 27.20 7.62 0.31
N ALA A 228 27.52 7.00 -0.83
CA ALA A 228 27.58 7.68 -2.12
C ALA A 228 26.21 8.25 -2.53
N LEU A 229 25.13 7.47 -2.37
CA LEU A 229 23.77 7.91 -2.67
C LEU A 229 23.36 9.10 -1.79
N ILE A 230 23.63 9.04 -0.48
CA ILE A 230 23.32 10.13 0.45
C ILE A 230 24.04 11.41 0.02
N ASN A 231 25.34 11.32 -0.28
CA ASN A 231 26.14 12.46 -0.71
C ASN A 231 25.64 13.05 -2.04
N GLU A 232 25.37 12.21 -3.04
CA GLU A 232 24.88 12.65 -4.34
C GLU A 232 23.47 13.28 -4.24
N ARG A 233 22.62 12.77 -3.35
CA ARG A 233 21.21 13.14 -3.27
C ARG A 233 20.86 14.07 -2.12
N ARG A 234 21.83 14.48 -1.29
CA ARG A 234 21.62 15.26 -0.06
C ARG A 234 20.72 16.47 -0.30
N ASP A 235 21.09 17.36 -1.21
CA ASP A 235 20.33 18.59 -1.50
C ASP A 235 18.92 18.32 -2.02
N ARG A 236 18.74 17.20 -2.74
CA ARG A 236 17.43 16.79 -3.24
C ARG A 236 16.56 16.24 -2.12
N MET A 237 17.13 15.45 -1.22
CA MET A 237 16.45 14.90 -0.05
C MET A 237 16.09 16.00 0.96
N THR A 238 17.00 16.95 1.21
CA THR A 238 16.74 18.10 2.08
C THR A 238 15.54 18.90 1.58
N ARG A 239 15.59 19.38 0.33
CA ARG A 239 14.48 20.14 -0.28
C ARG A 239 13.17 19.35 -0.28
N TYR A 240 13.24 18.06 -0.58
CA TYR A 240 12.07 17.19 -0.53
C TYR A 240 11.44 17.17 0.86
N LEU A 241 12.23 17.01 1.92
CA LEU A 241 11.73 16.91 3.29
C LEU A 241 11.22 18.27 3.80
N GLU A 242 11.85 19.37 3.37
CA GLU A 242 11.35 20.73 3.58
C GLU A 242 9.98 20.93 2.92
N ASP A 243 9.81 20.51 1.66
CA ASP A 243 8.53 20.58 0.94
C ASP A 243 7.44 19.75 1.62
N VAL A 244 7.80 18.63 2.24
CA VAL A 244 6.89 17.81 3.07
C VAL A 244 6.52 18.50 4.39
N GLY A 245 7.29 19.51 4.80
CA GLY A 245 7.08 20.28 6.02
C GLY A 245 7.75 19.67 7.26
N LEU A 246 8.94 19.08 7.09
CA LEU A 246 9.84 18.77 8.21
C LEU A 246 10.68 20.00 8.57
N ARG A 247 11.01 20.13 9.85
CA ARG A 247 11.92 21.16 10.37
C ARG A 247 13.37 20.73 10.16
N SER A 248 14.28 21.69 10.11
CA SER A 248 15.73 21.43 9.93
C SER A 248 16.29 20.41 10.91
N SER A 249 15.90 20.47 12.19
CA SER A 249 16.34 19.49 13.21
C SER A 249 15.85 18.06 12.93
N GLU A 250 14.68 17.91 12.32
CA GLU A 250 14.13 16.60 11.95
C GLU A 250 14.86 16.05 10.73
N ILE A 251 15.18 16.92 9.76
CA ILE A 251 15.97 16.58 8.57
C ILE A 251 17.40 16.16 8.96
N GLU A 252 18.04 16.90 9.87
CA GLU A 252 19.36 16.55 10.42
C GLU A 252 19.34 15.18 11.09
N SER A 253 18.31 14.87 11.88
CA SER A 253 18.14 13.55 12.49
C SER A 253 18.00 12.45 11.45
N VAL A 254 17.32 12.69 10.32
CA VAL A 254 17.20 11.72 9.23
C VAL A 254 18.59 11.43 8.63
N PHE A 255 19.37 12.46 8.32
CA PHE A 255 20.70 12.26 7.74
C PHE A 255 21.68 11.64 8.74
N ALA A 256 21.63 12.00 10.02
CA ALA A 256 22.48 11.39 11.05
C ALA A 256 22.26 9.86 11.14
N GLY A 257 21.00 9.41 11.08
CA GLY A 257 20.69 7.98 11.03
C GLY A 257 21.26 7.29 9.79
N LEU A 258 21.08 7.90 8.61
CA LEU A 258 21.58 7.35 7.34
C LEU A 258 23.11 7.31 7.26
N GLU A 259 23.80 8.35 7.77
CA GLU A 259 25.26 8.41 7.85
C GLU A 259 25.80 7.33 8.81
N THR A 260 25.10 7.07 9.91
CA THR A 260 25.45 5.98 10.84
C THR A 260 25.34 4.61 10.17
N GLU A 261 24.27 4.37 9.41
CA GLU A 261 24.08 3.12 8.67
C GLU A 261 25.10 2.93 7.52
N GLY A 262 25.37 4.01 6.78
CA GLY A 262 26.32 4.05 5.68
C GLY A 262 27.78 3.82 6.08
N GLY A 263 28.07 3.81 7.39
CA GLY A 263 29.43 3.72 7.92
C GLY A 263 30.16 5.02 7.62
N ASP A 264 30.35 5.84 8.66
CA ASP A 264 30.86 7.21 8.56
C ASP A 264 32.14 7.31 7.69
N THR A 265 31.97 7.67 6.42
CA THR A 265 33.06 8.08 5.52
C THR A 265 33.12 9.60 5.43
N ARG A 266 32.95 10.31 6.55
CA ARG A 266 33.60 11.62 6.68
C ARG A 266 35.10 11.38 6.79
N LEU A 267 35.74 11.19 5.64
CA LEU A 267 37.18 11.44 5.52
C LEU A 267 37.40 12.88 6.03
N ALA A 268 38.21 12.98 7.08
CA ALA A 268 38.76 14.21 7.62
C ALA A 268 39.48 15.04 6.55
#